data_AF-A0A0G0PLG3-F1
#
_entry.id   AF-A0A0G0PLG3-F1
#
_cell.length_a   1.000
_cell.length_b   1.000
_cell.length_c   1.000
_cell.angle_alpha   90.00
_cell.angle_beta   90.00
_cell.angle_gamma   90.00
#
_symmetry.space_group_name_H-M   'P 1'
#
loop_
_entity.id
_entity.type
_entity.pdbx_description
1 polymer ?
#
loop_
_entity_poly.entity_id
_entity_poly.type
_entity_poly.pdbx_seq_one_letter_code
_entity_poly.pdbx_strand_id
1 'polypeptide(L)'
;MDLNYLATTGTFGLITYLLAILAFIFILLNNLIKKNSDHILTIAVISSYVSILITNTVGFSVVIVSLYFFLFPTFFPSSSPISTAKVSKFKWPLIIIISLITFKILSQTIYFYISDLTFSQAQKLQETSLLPARDQINISLSHFPNQATYLSLASSIYTNLSLSYHQQNDAANTSKYLSQAIQTSDQSVRLSPYNLNFWKIRAQNYYLLSTIDSKYFTDAIKSLAQVADLAPTDAKTFYTLARFFDTIEDTENAIKFYQEAINLKPNYDYAHFNLAKIYFNLKDYPMAQKYFEYTLKYAPTNPDAQNYLKQIKSINNQ
;
A
#
# COMPACT_ATOMS: atom_id res chain seq x y z
N MET A 1 45.80 -6.59 -4.10
CA MET A 1 44.71 -7.52 -4.43
C MET A 1 43.69 -7.36 -3.33
N ASP A 2 42.68 -6.54 -3.58
CA ASP A 2 41.82 -5.99 -2.53
C ASP A 2 40.95 -7.08 -1.93
N LEU A 3 40.83 -7.06 -0.59
CA LEU A 3 40.04 -8.00 0.21
C LEU A 3 38.57 -8.09 -0.28
N ASN A 4 38.07 -7.04 -0.94
CA ASN A 4 36.77 -7.00 -1.60
C ASN A 4 36.64 -8.00 -2.77
N TYR A 5 37.71 -8.31 -3.50
CA TYR A 5 37.66 -9.24 -4.63
C TYR A 5 37.44 -10.69 -4.19
N LEU A 6 37.94 -11.07 -3.00
CA LEU A 6 37.72 -12.38 -2.38
C LEU A 6 36.35 -12.51 -1.70
N ALA A 7 35.70 -11.39 -1.35
CA ALA A 7 34.34 -11.41 -0.77
C ALA A 7 33.24 -11.62 -1.84
N THR A 8 33.55 -11.36 -3.11
CA THR A 8 32.60 -11.52 -4.24
C THR A 8 32.73 -12.86 -4.98
N THR A 9 33.61 -13.78 -4.55
CA THR A 9 33.86 -15.08 -5.21
C THR A 9 32.89 -16.17 -4.75
N GLY A 10 31.60 -15.98 -5.04
CA GLY A 10 30.58 -17.04 -4.92
C GLY A 10 30.54 -17.74 -3.55
N THR A 11 30.18 -19.03 -3.55
CA THR A 11 30.02 -19.84 -2.33
C THR A 11 31.32 -20.00 -1.55
N PHE A 12 32.48 -20.03 -2.22
CA PHE A 12 33.78 -20.19 -1.56
C PHE A 12 34.14 -18.95 -0.73
N GLY A 13 34.02 -17.75 -1.31
CA GLY A 13 34.25 -16.49 -0.59
C GLY A 13 33.32 -16.31 0.62
N LEU A 14 32.03 -16.67 0.44
CA LEU A 14 31.04 -16.65 1.53
C LEU A 14 31.41 -17.63 2.67
N ILE A 15 31.81 -18.86 2.34
CA ILE A 15 32.21 -19.86 3.34
C ILE A 15 33.47 -19.40 4.08
N THR A 16 34.49 -18.91 3.37
CA THR A 16 35.72 -18.41 4.00
C THR A 16 35.42 -17.22 4.93
N TYR A 17 34.55 -16.31 4.51
CA TYR A 17 34.11 -15.17 5.32
C TYR A 17 33.36 -15.61 6.59
N LEU A 18 32.42 -16.55 6.48
CA LEU A 18 31.69 -17.09 7.63
C LEU A 18 32.61 -17.86 8.60
N LEU A 19 33.56 -18.63 8.08
CA LEU A 19 34.55 -19.34 8.90
C LEU A 19 35.44 -18.38 9.68
N ALA A 20 35.88 -17.28 9.06
CA ALA A 20 36.66 -16.25 9.73
C ALA A 20 35.86 -15.59 10.87
N ILE A 21 34.57 -15.29 10.62
CA ILE A 21 33.68 -14.75 11.65
C ILE A 21 33.52 -15.72 12.83
N LEU A 22 33.22 -16.99 12.53
CA LEU A 22 33.02 -18.02 13.55
C LEU A 22 34.29 -18.30 14.35
N ALA A 23 35.45 -18.33 13.69
CA ALA A 23 36.74 -18.51 14.35
C ALA A 23 37.04 -17.35 15.31
N PHE A 24 36.77 -16.10 14.91
CA PHE A 24 36.99 -14.94 15.76
C PHE A 24 36.05 -14.93 16.98
N ILE A 25 34.75 -15.23 16.77
CA ILE A 25 33.79 -15.38 17.88
C ILE A 25 34.22 -16.49 18.83
N PHE A 26 34.66 -17.64 18.29
CA PHE A 26 35.14 -18.76 19.08
C PHE A 26 36.37 -18.40 19.93
N ILE A 27 37.35 -17.69 19.37
CA ILE A 27 38.53 -17.21 20.11
C ILE A 27 38.12 -16.28 21.26
N LEU A 28 37.19 -15.35 21.01
CA LEU A 28 36.71 -14.42 22.03
C LEU A 28 35.92 -15.12 23.14
N LEU A 29 35.03 -16.05 22.79
CA LEU A 29 34.28 -16.87 23.76
C LEU A 29 35.22 -17.75 24.59
N ASN A 30 36.24 -18.34 23.97
CA ASN A 30 37.22 -19.15 24.68
C ASN A 30 38.08 -18.32 25.65
N ASN A 31 38.37 -17.05 25.30
CA ASN A 31 39.01 -16.13 26.23
C ASN A 31 38.12 -15.78 27.43
N LEU A 32 36.79 -15.68 27.27
CA LEU A 32 35.87 -15.49 28.42
C LEU A 32 35.89 -16.64 29.42
N ILE A 33 36.24 -17.86 28.98
CA ILE A 33 36.31 -19.04 29.86
C ILE A 33 37.63 -19.06 30.67
N LYS A 34 38.66 -18.34 30.21
CA LYS A 34 39.96 -18.28 30.91
C LYS A 34 39.89 -17.33 32.12
N LYS A 35 40.25 -17.88 33.29
CA LYS A 35 40.16 -17.27 34.63
C LYS A 35 40.99 -15.98 34.84
N ASN A 36 41.89 -15.64 33.92
CA ASN A 36 42.84 -14.52 34.01
C ASN A 36 42.61 -13.43 32.95
N SER A 37 41.44 -13.42 32.31
CA SER A 37 41.11 -12.46 31.25
C SER A 37 40.28 -11.30 31.79
N ASP A 38 40.51 -10.09 31.25
CA ASP A 38 39.62 -8.95 31.49
C ASP A 38 38.27 -9.21 30.83
N HIS A 39 37.35 -9.81 31.59
CA HIS A 39 36.02 -10.18 31.09
C HIS A 39 35.23 -8.97 30.57
N ILE A 40 35.41 -7.79 31.17
CA ILE A 40 34.75 -6.55 30.74
C ILE A 40 35.22 -6.13 29.35
N LEU A 41 36.54 -6.13 29.11
CA LEU A 41 37.12 -5.80 27.80
C LEU A 41 36.67 -6.82 26.75
N THR A 42 36.69 -8.09 27.11
CA THR A 42 36.29 -9.18 26.20
C THR A 42 34.82 -9.08 25.81
N ILE A 43 33.92 -8.80 26.76
CA ILE A 43 32.49 -8.58 26.47
C ILE A 43 32.30 -7.33 25.59
N ALA A 44 33.00 -6.22 25.87
CA ALA A 44 32.91 -5.01 25.06
C ALA A 44 33.35 -5.23 23.61
N VAL A 45 34.45 -5.97 23.40
CA VAL A 45 34.94 -6.34 22.06
C VAL A 45 33.95 -7.24 21.34
N ILE A 46 33.36 -8.24 22.03
CA ILE A 46 32.31 -9.10 21.45
C ILE A 46 31.09 -8.27 21.04
N SER A 47 30.59 -7.39 21.91
CA SER A 47 29.43 -6.54 21.62
C SER A 47 29.69 -5.61 20.44
N SER A 48 30.88 -4.99 20.36
CA SER A 48 31.28 -4.17 19.22
C SER A 48 31.36 -4.99 17.93
N TYR A 49 31.95 -6.18 17.98
CA TYR A 49 32.10 -7.05 16.81
C TYR A 49 30.75 -7.52 16.27
N VAL A 50 29.84 -7.96 17.16
CA VAL A 50 28.48 -8.35 16.78
C VAL A 50 27.70 -7.17 16.17
N SER A 51 27.86 -5.95 16.71
CA SER A 51 27.24 -4.74 16.15
C SER A 51 27.69 -4.47 14.71
N ILE A 52 28.98 -4.65 14.41
CA ILE A 52 29.54 -4.50 13.04
C ILE A 52 28.94 -5.54 12.09
N LEU A 53 28.77 -6.79 12.54
CA LEU A 53 28.19 -7.86 11.73
C LEU A 53 26.72 -7.58 11.38
N ILE A 54 25.92 -7.10 12.34
CA ILE A 54 24.51 -6.71 12.12
C ILE A 54 24.44 -5.53 11.16
N THR A 55 25.38 -4.59 11.24
CA THR A 55 25.44 -3.44 10.34
C THR A 55 25.73 -3.87 8.90
N ASN A 56 26.73 -4.73 8.70
CA ASN A 56 27.12 -5.21 7.38
C ASN A 56 26.02 -6.02 6.68
N THR A 57 25.15 -6.71 7.42
CA THR A 57 24.02 -7.47 6.85
C THR A 57 22.79 -6.62 6.55
N VAL A 58 22.60 -5.48 7.22
CA VAL A 58 21.39 -4.64 7.10
C VAL A 58 21.59 -3.43 6.17
N GLY A 59 22.81 -3.16 5.68
CA GLY A 59 23.03 -2.39 4.45
C GLY A 59 22.75 -0.87 4.51
N PHE A 60 22.73 -0.27 5.70
CA PHE A 60 22.67 1.20 5.82
C PHE A 60 24.06 1.80 6.05
N SER A 61 24.27 3.07 5.67
CA SER A 61 25.53 3.82 5.87
C SER A 61 25.77 4.13 7.36
N VAL A 62 26.02 3.08 8.15
CA VAL A 62 26.35 3.15 9.59
C VAL A 62 27.87 3.07 9.80
N VAL A 63 28.65 3.07 8.70
CA VAL A 63 30.12 2.91 8.69
C VAL A 63 30.81 3.78 9.73
N ILE A 64 30.40 5.05 9.86
CA ILE A 64 30.97 5.99 10.83
C ILE A 64 30.65 5.59 12.28
N VAL A 65 29.42 5.17 12.56
CA VAL A 65 28.98 4.74 13.90
C VAL A 65 29.64 3.41 14.28
N SER A 66 29.81 2.50 13.32
CA SER A 66 30.57 1.25 13.51
C SER A 66 32.05 1.51 13.75
N LEU A 67 32.64 2.50 13.06
CA LEU A 67 34.01 2.97 13.33
C LEU A 67 34.15 3.55 14.73
N TYR A 68 33.16 4.33 15.19
CA TYR A 68 33.14 4.83 16.56
C TYR A 68 33.04 3.70 17.59
N PHE A 69 32.16 2.71 17.40
CA PHE A 69 32.09 1.53 18.30
C PHE A 69 33.37 0.68 18.26
N PHE A 70 34.01 0.54 17.10
CA PHE A 70 35.29 -0.16 16.96
C PHE A 70 36.45 0.56 17.66
N LEU A 71 36.44 1.90 17.64
CA LEU A 71 37.43 2.74 18.32
C LEU A 71 37.09 3.01 19.79
N PHE A 72 35.88 2.70 20.25
CA PHE A 72 35.45 2.91 21.63
C PHE A 72 36.40 2.29 22.68
N PRO A 73 36.93 1.06 22.49
CA PRO A 73 37.91 0.48 23.40
C PRO A 73 39.27 1.18 23.40
N THR A 74 39.68 1.82 22.30
CA THR A 74 41.00 2.48 22.19
C THR A 74 41.01 3.84 22.90
N PHE A 75 39.86 4.47 23.12
CA PHE A 75 39.73 5.70 23.90
C PHE A 75 39.91 5.51 25.42
N PHE A 76 39.93 4.26 25.91
CA PHE A 76 40.15 3.95 27.33
C PHE A 76 41.48 3.20 27.51
N PRO A 77 42.63 3.91 27.61
CA PRO A 77 43.90 3.27 27.91
C PRO A 77 43.86 2.58 29.27
N SER A 78 44.19 1.29 29.29
CA SER A 78 44.15 0.37 30.43
C SER A 78 45.31 0.57 31.42
N SER A 79 45.58 1.81 31.84
CA SER A 79 46.64 2.10 32.82
C SER A 79 46.14 2.69 34.13
N SER A 80 44.85 3.00 34.25
CA SER A 80 44.24 3.38 35.53
C SER A 80 43.53 2.17 36.13
N PRO A 81 43.79 1.79 37.40
CA PRO A 81 42.97 0.78 38.06
C PRO A 81 41.52 1.22 37.95
N ILE A 82 40.67 0.37 37.38
CA ILE A 82 39.25 0.62 37.22
C ILE A 82 38.70 0.83 38.64
N SER A 83 38.58 2.08 39.05
CA SER A 83 37.79 2.44 40.22
C SER A 83 36.42 1.86 39.94
N THR A 84 36.00 0.90 40.75
CA THR A 84 34.62 0.40 40.74
C THR A 84 33.75 1.55 41.24
N ALA A 85 33.48 2.51 40.36
CA ALA A 85 32.56 3.58 40.62
C ALA A 85 31.23 2.91 40.93
N LYS A 86 30.88 2.86 42.23
CA LYS A 86 29.60 2.32 42.68
C LYS A 86 28.53 3.05 41.88
N VAL A 87 27.77 2.31 41.08
CA VAL A 87 26.66 2.86 40.32
C VAL A 87 25.74 3.55 41.33
N SER A 88 25.70 4.89 41.28
CA SER A 88 24.83 5.67 42.15
C SER A 88 23.42 5.12 42.03
N LYS A 89 22.77 4.82 43.17
CA LYS A 89 21.40 4.27 43.20
C LYS A 89 20.40 5.10 42.39
N PHE A 90 20.71 6.39 42.18
CA PHE A 90 19.91 7.34 41.42
C PHE A 90 19.83 7.05 39.90
N LYS A 91 20.73 6.23 39.32
CA LYS A 91 20.72 5.94 37.86
C LYS A 91 19.85 4.75 37.45
N TRP A 92 19.49 3.87 38.39
CA TRP A 92 18.57 2.74 38.14
C TRP A 92 17.19 3.12 37.59
N PRO A 93 16.49 4.16 38.10
CA PRO A 93 15.21 4.57 37.52
C PRO A 93 15.34 5.00 36.06
N LEU A 94 16.43 5.71 35.71
CA LEU A 94 16.68 6.13 34.32
C LEU A 94 16.89 4.93 33.40
N ILE A 95 17.66 3.93 33.83
CA ILE A 95 17.90 2.70 33.06
C ILE A 95 16.59 1.93 32.83
N ILE A 96 15.75 1.84 33.86
CA ILE A 96 14.43 1.18 33.75
C ILE A 96 13.54 1.93 32.75
N ILE A 97 13.49 3.26 32.83
CA ILE A 97 12.70 4.09 31.88
C ILE A 97 13.18 3.86 30.44
N ILE A 98 14.50 3.92 30.20
CA ILE A 98 15.07 3.69 28.87
C ILE A 98 14.74 2.27 28.38
N SER A 99 14.87 1.26 29.24
CA SER A 99 14.55 -0.13 28.90
C SER A 99 13.08 -0.31 28.52
N LEU A 100 12.15 0.33 29.25
CA LEU A 100 10.72 0.31 28.93
C LEU A 100 10.40 1.01 27.62
N ILE A 101 11.04 2.15 27.34
CA ILE A 101 10.88 2.87 26.06
C ILE A 101 11.39 2.00 24.91
N THR A 102 12.59 1.43 25.06
CA THR A 102 13.18 0.54 24.04
C THR A 102 12.31 -0.68 23.80
N PHE A 103 11.79 -1.31 24.86
CA PHE A 103 10.86 -2.43 24.74
C PHE A 103 9.58 -2.04 23.99
N LYS A 104 9.01 -0.87 24.30
CA LYS A 104 7.82 -0.34 23.61
C LYS A 104 8.07 -0.08 22.12
N ILE A 105 9.24 0.46 21.76
CA ILE A 105 9.60 0.70 20.36
C ILE A 105 9.76 -0.65 19.63
N LEU A 106 10.50 -1.59 20.22
CA LEU A 106 10.71 -2.92 19.64
C LEU A 106 9.40 -3.67 19.45
N SER A 107 8.51 -3.66 20.44
CA SER A 107 7.21 -4.31 20.33
C SER A 107 6.35 -3.66 19.25
N GLN A 108 6.35 -2.34 19.14
CA GLN A 108 5.64 -1.61 18.08
C GLN A 108 6.17 -1.98 16.69
N THR A 109 7.49 -2.10 16.51
CA THR A 109 8.10 -2.54 15.24
C THR A 109 7.70 -3.97 14.87
N ILE A 110 7.65 -4.88 15.85
CA ILE A 110 7.19 -6.26 15.63
C ILE A 110 5.73 -6.27 15.17
N TYR A 111 4.84 -5.53 15.85
CA TYR A 111 3.44 -5.43 15.44
C TYR A 111 3.30 -4.81 14.05
N PHE A 112 4.09 -3.79 13.71
CA PHE A 112 4.12 -3.19 12.38
C PHE A 112 4.48 -4.21 11.30
N TYR A 113 5.54 -5.00 11.52
CA TYR A 113 5.94 -6.06 10.62
C TYR A 113 4.85 -7.13 10.43
N ILE A 114 4.23 -7.60 11.52
CA ILE A 114 3.13 -8.58 11.46
C ILE A 114 1.93 -7.99 10.70
N SER A 115 1.58 -6.73 10.96
CA SER A 115 0.48 -6.06 10.28
C SER A 115 0.73 -5.89 8.78
N ASP A 116 1.95 -5.56 8.37
CA ASP A 116 2.29 -5.48 6.94
C ASP A 116 2.26 -6.84 6.24
N LEU A 117 2.71 -7.91 6.92
CA LEU A 117 2.61 -9.27 6.39
C LEU A 117 1.14 -9.69 6.20
N THR A 118 0.30 -9.50 7.21
CA THR A 118 -1.12 -9.86 7.16
C THR A 118 -1.89 -8.98 6.17
N PHE A 119 -1.54 -7.70 6.05
CA PHE A 119 -2.09 -6.80 5.03
C PHE A 119 -1.74 -7.28 3.61
N SER A 120 -0.47 -7.63 3.37
CA SER A 120 -0.02 -8.19 2.08
C SER A 120 -0.71 -9.52 1.75
N GLN A 121 -0.94 -10.39 2.75
CA GLN A 121 -1.72 -11.61 2.57
C GLN A 121 -3.19 -11.32 2.24
N ALA A 122 -3.82 -10.38 2.93
CA ALA A 122 -5.19 -9.97 2.65
C ALA A 122 -5.36 -9.47 1.21
N GLN A 123 -4.41 -8.67 0.71
CA GLN A 123 -4.42 -8.20 -0.69
C GLN A 123 -4.38 -9.34 -1.71
N LYS A 124 -3.61 -10.40 -1.45
CA LYS A 124 -3.53 -11.57 -2.33
C LYS A 124 -4.79 -12.42 -2.28
N LEU A 125 -5.40 -12.52 -1.09
CA LEU A 125 -6.56 -13.38 -0.86
C LEU A 125 -7.88 -12.72 -1.30
N GLN A 126 -7.97 -11.38 -1.38
CA GLN A 126 -9.25 -10.70 -1.62
C GLN A 126 -9.95 -11.10 -2.93
N GLU A 127 -9.19 -11.56 -3.93
CA GLU A 127 -9.74 -11.99 -5.23
C GLU A 127 -10.14 -13.48 -5.24
N THR A 128 -9.57 -14.30 -4.37
CA THR A 128 -9.73 -15.77 -4.40
C THR A 128 -10.52 -16.31 -3.22
N SER A 129 -10.45 -15.67 -2.04
CA SER A 129 -11.00 -16.18 -0.79
C SER A 129 -11.28 -15.04 0.20
N LEU A 130 -12.51 -14.52 0.18
CA LEU A 130 -12.92 -13.33 0.95
C LEU A 130 -12.86 -13.51 2.47
N LEU A 131 -13.26 -14.66 3.01
CA LEU A 131 -13.25 -14.89 4.47
C LEU A 131 -11.82 -14.95 5.04
N PRO A 132 -10.86 -15.70 4.44
CA PRO A 132 -9.46 -15.60 4.80
C PRO A 132 -8.88 -14.19 4.65
N ALA A 133 -9.23 -13.48 3.56
CA ALA A 133 -8.77 -12.09 3.37
C ALA A 133 -9.25 -11.18 4.51
N ARG A 134 -10.52 -11.35 4.92
CA ARG A 134 -11.12 -10.65 6.06
C ARG A 134 -10.39 -10.94 7.38
N ASP A 135 -10.04 -12.20 7.63
CA ASP A 135 -9.30 -12.54 8.85
C ASP A 135 -7.93 -11.88 8.89
N GLN A 136 -7.21 -11.91 7.76
CA GLN A 136 -5.90 -11.27 7.68
C GLN A 136 -5.96 -9.76 7.87
N ILE A 137 -6.90 -9.07 7.21
CA ILE A 137 -7.02 -7.60 7.37
C ILE A 137 -7.49 -7.20 8.78
N ASN A 138 -8.30 -8.04 9.44
CA ASN A 138 -8.71 -7.80 10.82
C ASN A 138 -7.54 -7.87 11.81
N ILE A 139 -6.55 -8.74 11.54
CA ILE A 139 -5.31 -8.78 12.33
C ILE A 139 -4.52 -7.48 12.14
N SER A 140 -4.41 -6.96 10.91
CA SER A 140 -3.73 -5.69 10.67
C SER A 140 -4.43 -4.53 11.40
N LEU A 141 -5.77 -4.50 11.35
CA LEU A 141 -6.61 -3.48 12.01
C LEU A 141 -6.63 -3.59 13.54
N SER A 142 -6.44 -4.79 14.12
CA SER A 142 -6.39 -4.94 15.58
C SER A 142 -5.13 -4.30 16.17
N HIS A 143 -4.01 -4.31 15.44
CA HIS A 143 -2.78 -3.62 15.84
C HIS A 143 -2.80 -2.14 15.47
N PHE A 144 -3.28 -1.77 14.27
CA PHE A 144 -3.30 -0.40 13.78
C PHE A 144 -4.69 0.00 13.25
N PRO A 145 -5.65 0.30 14.15
CA PRO A 145 -7.04 0.58 13.77
C PRO A 145 -7.21 1.92 13.02
N ASN A 146 -6.23 2.82 13.12
CA ASN A 146 -6.25 4.14 12.48
C ASN A 146 -5.34 4.23 11.25
N GLN A 147 -4.94 3.10 10.67
CA GLN A 147 -4.17 3.08 9.44
C GLN A 147 -5.11 3.18 8.23
N ALA A 148 -5.14 4.34 7.56
CA ALA A 148 -6.08 4.62 6.47
C ALA A 148 -5.99 3.63 5.30
N THR A 149 -4.79 3.12 5.00
CA THR A 149 -4.57 2.10 3.96
C THR A 149 -5.21 0.76 4.31
N TYR A 150 -5.09 0.32 5.57
CA TYR A 150 -5.71 -0.92 6.04
C TYR A 150 -7.23 -0.82 6.03
N LEU A 151 -7.76 0.32 6.49
CA LEU A 151 -9.20 0.63 6.46
C LEU A 151 -9.75 0.66 5.03
N SER A 152 -9.00 1.23 4.08
CA SER A 152 -9.40 1.26 2.67
C SER A 152 -9.51 -0.16 2.11
N LEU A 153 -8.52 -1.02 2.34
CA LEU A 153 -8.57 -2.42 1.87
C LEU A 153 -9.69 -3.21 2.55
N ALA A 154 -9.85 -3.05 3.87
CA ALA A 154 -10.92 -3.67 4.63
C ALA A 154 -12.30 -3.30 4.08
N SER A 155 -12.49 -2.02 3.72
CA SER A 155 -13.76 -1.55 3.15
C SER A 155 -14.14 -2.30 1.88
N SER A 156 -13.18 -2.54 0.96
CA SER A 156 -13.43 -3.31 -0.26
C SER A 156 -13.69 -4.79 0.00
N ILE A 157 -12.96 -5.40 0.93
CA ILE A 157 -13.19 -6.81 1.35
C ILE A 157 -14.61 -6.95 1.94
N TYR A 158 -15.01 -6.04 2.82
CA TYR A 158 -16.34 -6.06 3.42
C TYR A 158 -17.44 -5.76 2.40
N THR A 159 -17.22 -4.86 1.43
CA THR A 159 -18.15 -4.65 0.31
C THR A 159 -18.38 -5.95 -0.46
N ASN A 160 -17.31 -6.66 -0.82
CA ASN A 160 -17.43 -7.93 -1.56
C ASN A 160 -18.09 -9.03 -0.73
N LEU A 161 -17.80 -9.11 0.58
CA LEU A 161 -18.50 -10.02 1.48
C LEU A 161 -19.99 -9.69 1.56
N SER A 162 -20.35 -8.42 1.70
CA SER A 162 -21.75 -7.98 1.71
C SER A 162 -22.48 -8.42 0.43
N LEU A 163 -21.86 -8.26 -0.73
CA LEU A 163 -22.44 -8.69 -2.01
C LEU A 163 -22.58 -10.21 -2.09
N SER A 164 -21.57 -10.94 -1.64
CA SER A 164 -21.59 -12.40 -1.62
C SER A 164 -22.71 -12.96 -0.72
N TYR A 165 -22.91 -12.38 0.46
CA TYR A 165 -24.01 -12.77 1.35
C TYR A 165 -25.38 -12.31 0.84
N HIS A 166 -25.44 -11.16 0.15
CA HIS A 166 -26.67 -10.70 -0.50
C HIS A 166 -27.13 -11.70 -1.56
N GLN A 167 -26.20 -12.19 -2.40
CA GLN A 167 -26.48 -13.24 -3.39
C GLN A 167 -26.93 -14.56 -2.76
N GLN A 168 -26.51 -14.85 -1.53
CA GLN A 168 -26.91 -16.03 -0.77
C GLN A 168 -28.24 -15.84 0.00
N ASN A 169 -28.89 -14.68 -0.12
CA ASN A 169 -30.08 -14.29 0.65
C ASN A 169 -29.87 -14.27 2.17
N ASP A 170 -28.63 -14.08 2.64
CA ASP A 170 -28.31 -13.92 4.05
C ASP A 170 -28.34 -12.44 4.44
N ALA A 171 -29.53 -11.96 4.83
CA ALA A 171 -29.75 -10.56 5.17
C ALA A 171 -28.95 -10.09 6.40
N ALA A 172 -28.69 -10.97 7.36
CA ALA A 172 -27.97 -10.63 8.59
C ALA A 172 -26.49 -10.35 8.30
N ASN A 173 -25.82 -11.25 7.57
CA ASN A 173 -24.42 -11.04 7.19
C ASN A 173 -24.28 -9.94 6.14
N THR A 174 -25.25 -9.79 5.22
CA THR A 174 -25.29 -8.65 4.29
C THR A 174 -25.25 -7.33 5.05
N SER A 175 -26.18 -7.13 5.99
CA SER A 175 -26.27 -5.87 6.76
C SER A 175 -25.03 -5.62 7.62
N LYS A 176 -24.48 -6.69 8.22
CA LYS A 176 -23.26 -6.63 9.02
C LYS A 176 -22.08 -6.11 8.17
N TYR A 177 -21.74 -6.80 7.07
CA TYR A 177 -20.57 -6.43 6.28
C TYR A 177 -20.78 -5.12 5.52
N LEU A 178 -22.01 -4.80 5.11
CA LEU A 178 -22.35 -3.50 4.54
C LEU A 178 -22.00 -2.37 5.51
N SER A 179 -22.42 -2.48 6.76
CA SER A 179 -22.14 -1.46 7.78
C SER A 179 -20.64 -1.30 8.03
N GLN A 180 -19.89 -2.41 8.09
CA GLN A 180 -18.44 -2.40 8.26
C GLN A 180 -17.73 -1.78 7.05
N ALA A 181 -18.20 -2.05 5.82
CA ALA A 181 -17.65 -1.47 4.61
C ALA A 181 -17.77 0.06 4.59
N ILE A 182 -18.96 0.57 4.92
CA ILE A 182 -19.20 2.02 4.99
C ILE A 182 -18.36 2.65 6.10
N GLN A 183 -18.40 2.10 7.32
CA GLN A 183 -17.67 2.65 8.46
C GLN A 183 -16.16 2.75 8.21
N THR A 184 -15.56 1.68 7.69
CA THR A 184 -14.12 1.65 7.39
C THR A 184 -13.76 2.56 6.22
N SER A 185 -14.61 2.64 5.20
CA SER A 185 -14.44 3.60 4.10
C SER A 185 -14.49 5.04 4.62
N ASP A 186 -15.47 5.38 5.46
CA ASP A 186 -15.60 6.73 6.03
C ASP A 186 -14.38 7.10 6.86
N GLN A 187 -13.89 6.16 7.67
CA GLN A 187 -12.72 6.40 8.50
C GLN A 187 -11.45 6.57 7.65
N SER A 188 -11.29 5.79 6.58
CA SER A 188 -10.16 5.91 5.65
C SER A 188 -10.07 7.30 5.03
N VAL A 189 -11.18 7.83 4.49
CA VAL A 189 -11.20 9.17 3.88
C VAL A 189 -11.09 10.28 4.93
N ARG A 190 -11.63 10.10 6.15
CA ARG A 190 -11.45 11.07 7.24
C ARG A 190 -9.98 11.19 7.69
N LEU A 191 -9.27 10.07 7.77
CA LEU A 191 -7.86 10.05 8.17
C LEU A 191 -6.92 10.59 7.10
N SER A 192 -7.33 10.53 5.82
CA SER A 192 -6.51 10.96 4.70
C SER A 192 -7.37 11.58 3.59
N PRO A 193 -7.93 12.79 3.84
CA PRO A 193 -8.94 13.39 2.96
C PRO A 193 -8.39 13.82 1.60
N TYR A 194 -7.08 14.03 1.47
CA TYR A 194 -6.44 14.42 0.20
C TYR A 194 -5.94 13.20 -0.60
N ASN A 195 -6.11 11.98 -0.11
CA ASN A 195 -5.69 10.78 -0.83
C ASN A 195 -6.74 10.37 -1.87
N LEU A 196 -6.44 10.65 -3.15
CA LEU A 196 -7.29 10.33 -4.28
C LEU A 196 -7.70 8.84 -4.35
N ASN A 197 -6.80 7.94 -3.97
CA ASN A 197 -7.06 6.50 -4.08
C ASN A 197 -8.16 6.06 -3.11
N PHE A 198 -8.24 6.65 -1.91
CA PHE A 198 -9.29 6.29 -0.94
C PHE A 198 -10.65 6.77 -1.40
N TRP A 199 -10.75 7.96 -2.00
CA TRP A 199 -11.99 8.43 -2.61
C TRP A 199 -12.39 7.61 -3.83
N LYS A 200 -11.43 7.19 -4.68
CA LYS A 200 -11.67 6.27 -5.80
C LYS A 200 -12.19 4.91 -5.33
N ILE A 201 -11.56 4.31 -4.32
CA ILE A 201 -11.99 3.04 -3.72
C ILE A 201 -13.38 3.19 -3.08
N ARG A 202 -13.63 4.29 -2.37
CA ARG A 202 -14.95 4.60 -1.81
C ARG A 202 -16.03 4.70 -2.88
N ALA A 203 -15.78 5.41 -3.98
CA ALA A 203 -16.70 5.50 -5.10
C ALA A 203 -16.99 4.11 -5.72
N GLN A 204 -15.96 3.29 -5.89
CA GLN A 204 -16.11 1.91 -6.36
C GLN A 204 -16.95 1.06 -5.39
N ASN A 205 -16.67 1.13 -4.09
CA ASN A 205 -17.40 0.37 -3.09
C ASN A 205 -18.89 0.76 -3.07
N TYR A 206 -19.21 2.06 -3.13
CA TYR A 206 -20.60 2.51 -3.20
C TYR A 206 -21.30 2.13 -4.50
N TYR A 207 -20.60 2.18 -5.63
CA TYR A 207 -21.13 1.69 -6.90
C TYR A 207 -21.44 0.19 -6.84
N LEU A 208 -20.59 -0.60 -6.20
CA LEU A 208 -20.89 -2.01 -5.98
C LEU A 208 -22.07 -2.21 -5.02
N LEU A 209 -22.11 -1.47 -3.90
CA LEU A 209 -23.21 -1.54 -2.94
C LEU A 209 -24.55 -1.06 -3.53
N SER A 210 -24.54 -0.29 -4.62
CA SER A 210 -25.78 0.15 -5.27
C SER A 210 -26.59 -1.00 -5.86
N THR A 211 -26.00 -2.19 -6.05
CA THR A 211 -26.74 -3.39 -6.43
C THR A 211 -27.60 -3.93 -5.30
N ILE A 212 -27.28 -3.60 -4.04
CA ILE A 212 -28.06 -3.96 -2.86
C ILE A 212 -29.14 -2.91 -2.60
N ASP A 213 -28.77 -1.63 -2.67
CA ASP A 213 -29.67 -0.49 -2.44
C ASP A 213 -29.25 0.69 -3.33
N SER A 214 -30.14 1.09 -4.22
CA SER A 214 -29.87 2.12 -5.23
C SER A 214 -29.43 3.47 -4.65
N LYS A 215 -29.73 3.76 -3.37
CA LYS A 215 -29.29 5.00 -2.71
C LYS A 215 -27.77 5.19 -2.75
N TYR A 216 -27.00 4.10 -2.68
CA TYR A 216 -25.54 4.15 -2.65
C TYR A 216 -24.95 4.63 -3.98
N PHE A 217 -25.70 4.55 -5.08
CA PHE A 217 -25.24 5.10 -6.35
C PHE A 217 -24.98 6.61 -6.27
N THR A 218 -25.83 7.33 -5.52
CA THR A 218 -25.64 8.77 -5.29
C THR A 218 -24.36 9.04 -4.50
N ASP A 219 -24.04 8.19 -3.51
CA ASP A 219 -22.81 8.31 -2.71
C ASP A 219 -21.56 7.94 -3.53
N ALA A 220 -21.70 7.07 -4.52
CA ALA A 220 -20.64 6.78 -5.49
C ALA A 220 -20.31 8.03 -6.33
N ILE A 221 -21.33 8.71 -6.88
CA ILE A 221 -21.17 9.97 -7.62
C ILE A 221 -20.52 11.04 -6.74
N LYS A 222 -21.02 11.25 -5.51
CA LYS A 222 -20.44 12.23 -4.57
C LYS A 222 -18.97 11.94 -4.27
N SER A 223 -18.63 10.67 -4.04
CA SER A 223 -17.24 10.27 -3.76
C SER A 223 -16.34 10.48 -4.98
N LEU A 224 -16.85 10.26 -6.19
CA LEU A 224 -16.12 10.50 -7.42
C LEU A 224 -16.01 12.00 -7.76
N ALA A 225 -17.00 12.81 -7.38
CA ALA A 225 -16.93 14.27 -7.47
C ALA A 225 -15.80 14.82 -6.58
N GLN A 226 -15.62 14.27 -5.37
CA GLN A 226 -14.45 14.61 -4.53
C GLN A 226 -13.12 14.30 -5.21
N VAL A 227 -13.04 13.23 -5.99
CA VAL A 227 -11.84 12.94 -6.81
C VAL A 227 -11.63 13.99 -7.88
N ALA A 228 -12.70 14.44 -8.55
CA ALA A 228 -12.63 15.48 -9.57
C ALA A 228 -12.18 16.83 -8.98
N ASP A 229 -12.63 17.17 -7.78
CA ASP A 229 -12.22 18.38 -7.07
C ASP A 229 -10.73 18.35 -6.69
N LEU A 230 -10.25 17.20 -6.21
CA LEU A 230 -8.85 17.01 -5.80
C LEU A 230 -7.90 16.82 -6.99
N ALA A 231 -8.40 16.34 -8.13
CA ALA A 231 -7.62 16.09 -9.34
C ALA A 231 -8.37 16.57 -10.61
N PRO A 232 -8.48 17.90 -10.81
CA PRO A 232 -9.27 18.50 -11.89
C PRO A 232 -8.70 18.24 -13.30
N THR A 233 -7.51 17.65 -13.41
CA THR A 233 -6.88 17.29 -14.68
C THR A 233 -6.92 15.78 -14.97
N ASP A 234 -7.56 14.97 -14.13
CA ASP A 234 -7.70 13.52 -14.35
C ASP A 234 -8.88 13.20 -15.27
N ALA A 235 -8.62 13.16 -16.58
CA ALA A 235 -9.61 12.83 -17.60
C ALA A 235 -10.39 11.53 -17.31
N LYS A 236 -9.76 10.53 -16.69
CA LYS A 236 -10.40 9.25 -16.35
C LYS A 236 -11.51 9.43 -15.30
N THR A 237 -11.35 10.37 -14.38
CA THR A 237 -12.35 10.67 -13.36
C THR A 237 -13.60 11.28 -13.99
N PHE A 238 -13.45 12.27 -14.88
CA PHE A 238 -14.57 12.86 -15.62
C PHE A 238 -15.26 11.85 -16.54
N TYR A 239 -14.51 11.00 -17.23
CA TYR A 239 -15.08 9.88 -18.00
C TYR A 239 -15.92 8.94 -17.12
N THR A 240 -15.47 8.68 -15.90
CA THR A 240 -16.19 7.79 -14.97
C THR A 240 -17.45 8.46 -14.42
N LEU A 241 -17.40 9.76 -14.13
CA LEU A 241 -18.59 10.55 -13.77
C LEU A 241 -19.61 10.53 -14.92
N ALA A 242 -19.16 10.78 -16.15
CA ALA A 242 -20.01 10.74 -17.34
C ALA A 242 -20.73 9.41 -17.48
N ARG A 243 -20.03 8.28 -17.29
CA ARG A 243 -20.63 6.94 -17.29
C ARG A 243 -21.66 6.74 -16.19
N PHE A 244 -21.45 7.32 -15.00
CA PHE A 244 -22.42 7.22 -13.92
C PHE A 244 -23.69 8.01 -14.25
N PHE A 245 -23.58 9.23 -14.78
CA PHE A 245 -24.73 10.00 -15.24
C PHE A 245 -25.46 9.33 -16.42
N ASP A 246 -24.72 8.73 -17.36
CA ASP A 246 -25.25 7.94 -18.47
C ASP A 246 -26.08 6.73 -17.95
N THR A 247 -25.62 6.09 -16.88
CA THR A 247 -26.33 4.94 -16.26
C THR A 247 -27.67 5.32 -15.63
N ILE A 248 -27.82 6.57 -15.16
CA ILE A 248 -29.09 7.09 -14.61
C ILE A 248 -29.89 7.91 -15.63
N GLU A 249 -29.54 7.79 -16.92
CA GLU A 249 -30.18 8.48 -18.05
C GLU A 249 -30.13 10.02 -17.97
N ASP A 250 -29.28 10.57 -17.11
CA ASP A 250 -28.98 12.00 -17.06
C ASP A 250 -28.04 12.37 -18.22
N THR A 251 -28.66 12.46 -19.39
CA THR A 251 -27.99 12.63 -20.68
C THR A 251 -27.22 13.96 -20.74
N GLU A 252 -27.74 15.01 -20.11
CA GLU A 252 -27.12 16.34 -20.10
C GLU A 252 -25.79 16.32 -19.34
N ASN A 253 -25.78 15.80 -18.11
CA ASN A 253 -24.55 15.68 -17.33
C ASN A 253 -23.58 14.67 -17.95
N ALA A 254 -24.09 13.57 -18.52
CA ALA A 254 -23.25 12.59 -19.22
C ALA A 254 -22.47 13.24 -20.37
N ILE A 255 -23.15 13.98 -21.26
CA ILE A 255 -22.50 14.70 -22.38
C ILE A 255 -21.45 15.68 -21.85
N LYS A 256 -21.82 16.51 -20.87
CA LYS A 256 -20.92 17.50 -20.27
C LYS A 256 -19.62 16.85 -19.77
N PHE A 257 -19.73 15.79 -18.96
CA PHE A 257 -18.54 15.15 -18.39
C PHE A 257 -17.74 14.33 -19.41
N TYR A 258 -18.36 13.76 -20.45
CA TYR A 258 -17.62 13.16 -21.56
C TYR A 258 -16.82 14.22 -22.33
N GLN A 259 -17.41 15.39 -22.58
CA GLN A 259 -16.71 16.50 -23.22
C GLN A 259 -15.53 17.00 -22.39
N GLU A 260 -15.69 17.15 -21.07
CA GLU A 260 -14.58 17.49 -20.16
C GLU A 260 -13.45 16.45 -20.23
N ALA A 261 -13.78 15.15 -20.22
CA ALA A 261 -12.79 14.09 -20.37
C ALA A 261 -12.04 14.18 -21.71
N ILE A 262 -12.74 14.50 -22.81
CA ILE A 262 -12.15 14.69 -24.14
C ILE A 262 -11.29 15.96 -24.20
N ASN A 263 -11.72 17.06 -23.56
CA ASN A 263 -10.95 18.30 -23.51
C ASN A 263 -9.61 18.09 -22.80
N LEU A 264 -9.62 17.37 -21.67
CA LEU A 264 -8.42 17.01 -20.92
C LEU A 264 -7.55 15.98 -21.66
N LYS A 265 -8.18 15.03 -22.37
CA LYS A 265 -7.48 13.99 -23.13
C LYS A 265 -8.14 13.80 -24.50
N PRO A 266 -7.67 14.53 -25.54
CA PRO A 266 -8.29 14.49 -26.87
C PRO A 266 -8.26 13.12 -27.56
N ASN A 267 -7.30 12.25 -27.20
CA ASN A 267 -7.17 10.89 -27.71
C ASN A 267 -7.89 9.84 -26.84
N TYR A 268 -8.84 10.24 -25.98
CA TYR A 268 -9.60 9.32 -25.15
C TYR A 268 -10.72 8.65 -25.95
N ASP A 269 -10.36 7.63 -26.70
CA ASP A 269 -11.23 6.77 -27.51
C ASP A 269 -12.51 6.32 -26.79
N TYR A 270 -12.41 5.84 -25.54
CA TYR A 270 -13.59 5.43 -24.77
C TYR A 270 -14.60 6.56 -24.52
N ALA A 271 -14.13 7.79 -24.28
CA ALA A 271 -15.00 8.94 -24.07
C ALA A 271 -15.69 9.35 -25.38
N HIS A 272 -14.95 9.37 -26.49
CA HIS A 272 -15.52 9.59 -27.83
C HIS A 272 -16.58 8.54 -28.16
N PHE A 273 -16.32 7.27 -27.88
CA PHE A 273 -17.23 6.17 -28.19
C PHE A 273 -18.55 6.27 -27.43
N ASN A 274 -18.51 6.50 -26.11
CA ASN A 274 -19.74 6.60 -25.33
C ASN A 274 -20.52 7.89 -25.63
N LEU A 275 -19.82 9.00 -25.88
CA LEU A 275 -20.47 10.23 -26.33
C LEU A 275 -21.14 10.04 -27.71
N ALA A 276 -20.50 9.31 -28.63
CA ALA A 276 -21.09 8.96 -29.92
C ALA A 276 -22.37 8.13 -29.76
N LYS A 277 -22.37 7.15 -28.85
CA LYS A 277 -23.57 6.36 -28.52
C LYS A 277 -24.72 7.22 -28.01
N ILE A 278 -24.43 8.20 -27.15
CA ILE A 278 -25.45 9.14 -26.68
C ILE A 278 -26.05 9.91 -27.85
N TYR A 279 -25.22 10.51 -28.72
CA TYR A 279 -25.72 11.22 -29.91
C TYR A 279 -26.50 10.31 -30.86
N PHE A 280 -26.08 9.05 -31.01
CA PHE A 280 -26.80 8.06 -31.80
C PHE A 280 -28.21 7.80 -31.24
N ASN A 281 -28.32 7.63 -29.92
CA ASN A 281 -29.60 7.44 -29.24
C ASN A 281 -30.51 8.68 -29.33
N LEU A 282 -29.91 9.87 -29.32
CA LEU A 282 -30.60 11.15 -29.57
C LEU A 282 -30.97 11.36 -31.04
N LYS A 283 -30.61 10.44 -31.94
CA LYS A 283 -30.79 10.53 -33.40
C LYS A 283 -30.02 11.68 -34.07
N ASP A 284 -29.05 12.25 -33.37
CA ASP A 284 -28.07 13.17 -33.97
C ASP A 284 -26.97 12.33 -34.65
N TYR A 285 -27.34 11.74 -35.78
CA TYR A 285 -26.44 10.90 -36.57
C TYR A 285 -25.19 11.63 -37.07
N PRO A 286 -25.23 12.92 -37.46
CA PRO A 286 -24.02 13.68 -37.81
C PRO A 286 -22.99 13.74 -36.67
N MET A 287 -23.42 14.08 -35.45
CA MET A 287 -22.51 14.11 -34.30
C MET A 287 -22.07 12.71 -33.89
N ALA A 288 -22.97 11.73 -33.90
CA ALA A 288 -22.62 10.34 -33.64
C ALA A 288 -21.53 9.84 -34.59
N GLN A 289 -21.69 10.07 -35.90
CA GLN A 289 -20.71 9.70 -36.91
C GLN A 289 -19.34 10.34 -36.62
N LYS A 290 -19.31 11.65 -36.37
CA LYS A 290 -18.07 12.38 -36.05
C LYS A 290 -17.31 11.73 -34.88
N TYR A 291 -18.02 11.43 -33.79
CA TYR A 291 -17.38 10.85 -32.59
C TYR A 291 -17.01 9.36 -32.75
N PHE A 292 -17.78 8.58 -33.53
CA PHE A 292 -17.36 7.22 -33.90
C PHE A 292 -16.12 7.22 -34.81
N GLU A 293 -16.00 8.18 -35.73
CA GLU A 293 -14.79 8.36 -36.54
C GLU A 293 -13.58 8.75 -35.68
N TYR A 294 -13.75 9.64 -34.68
CA TYR A 294 -12.69 9.90 -33.69
C TYR A 294 -12.32 8.66 -32.89
N THR A 295 -13.30 7.84 -32.50
CA THR A 295 -13.04 6.57 -31.83
C THR A 295 -12.15 5.68 -32.71
N LEU A 296 -12.49 5.50 -33.99
CA LEU A 296 -11.69 4.69 -34.93
C LEU A 296 -10.33 5.31 -35.28
N LYS A 297 -10.17 6.63 -35.17
CA LYS A 297 -8.87 7.28 -35.33
C LYS A 297 -7.88 6.84 -34.26
N TYR A 298 -8.34 6.65 -33.02
CA TYR A 298 -7.48 6.28 -31.88
C TYR A 298 -7.56 4.79 -31.50
N ALA A 299 -8.63 4.10 -31.90
CA ALA A 299 -8.84 2.66 -31.76
C ALA A 299 -9.39 2.06 -33.08
N PRO A 300 -8.55 1.88 -34.11
CA PRO A 300 -8.99 1.48 -35.46
C PRO A 300 -9.70 0.13 -35.53
N THR A 301 -9.40 -0.76 -34.59
CA THR A 301 -9.94 -2.12 -34.51
C THR A 301 -11.22 -2.22 -33.68
N ASN A 302 -11.79 -1.11 -33.19
CA ASN A 302 -13.02 -1.14 -32.40
C ASN A 302 -14.21 -1.61 -33.26
N PRO A 303 -14.74 -2.84 -33.06
CA PRO A 303 -15.76 -3.40 -33.93
C PRO A 303 -17.12 -2.72 -33.73
N ASP A 304 -17.41 -2.26 -32.51
CA ASP A 304 -18.67 -1.62 -32.18
C ASP A 304 -18.79 -0.27 -32.88
N ALA A 305 -17.73 0.54 -32.87
CA ALA A 305 -17.70 1.81 -33.57
C ALA A 305 -17.89 1.63 -35.10
N GLN A 306 -17.28 0.59 -35.69
CA GLN A 306 -17.49 0.26 -37.11
C GLN A 306 -18.94 -0.14 -37.40
N ASN A 307 -19.57 -0.92 -36.51
CA ASN A 307 -20.95 -1.34 -36.65
C ASN A 307 -21.93 -0.16 -36.57
N TYR A 308 -21.74 0.76 -35.61
CA TYR A 308 -22.56 1.97 -35.53
C TYR A 308 -22.41 2.85 -36.78
N LEU A 309 -21.20 3.02 -37.32
CA LEU A 309 -21.01 3.76 -38.57
C LEU A 309 -21.72 3.12 -39.77
N LYS A 310 -21.74 1.78 -39.86
CA LYS A 310 -22.51 1.08 -40.90
C LYS A 310 -24.01 1.33 -40.74
N GLN A 311 -24.53 1.29 -39.51
CA GLN A 311 -25.94 1.58 -39.22
C GLN A 311 -26.31 3.02 -39.61
N ILE A 312 -25.49 4.01 -39.24
CA ILE A 312 -25.70 5.41 -39.64
C ILE A 312 -25.75 5.55 -41.17
N LYS A 313 -24.82 4.90 -41.89
CA LYS A 313 -24.83 4.92 -43.36
C LYS A 313 -26.09 4.29 -43.95
N SER A 314 -26.59 3.19 -43.38
CA SER A 314 -27.84 2.59 -43.85
C SER A 314 -29.05 3.49 -43.61
N ILE A 315 -29.09 4.21 -42.49
CA ILE A 315 -30.18 5.14 -42.15
C ILE A 315 -30.19 6.33 -43.11
N ASN A 316 -29.00 6.88 -43.43
CA ASN A 316 -28.88 8.02 -44.34
C ASN A 316 -29.15 7.69 -45.83
N ASN A 317 -29.13 6.40 -46.18
CA ASN A 317 -29.37 5.92 -47.54
C ASN A 317 -30.82 5.45 -47.77
N GLN A 318 -31.70 5.57 -46.77
CA GLN A 318 -33.15 5.31 -46.84
C GLN A 318 -33.92 6.62 -46.97
#